data_AF-A0A9P1BR80-F1
#
_entry.id   AF-A0A9P1BR80-F1
#
_cell.length_a   1.000
_cell.length_b   1.000
_cell.length_c   1.000
_cell.angle_alpha   90.00
_cell.angle_beta   90.00
_cell.angle_gamma   90.00
#
_symmetry.space_group_name_H-M   'P 1'
#
loop_
_entity.id
_entity.type
_entity.pdbx_description
1 polymer ?
#
loop_
_entity_poly.entity_id
_entity_poly.type
_entity_poly.pdbx_seq_one_letter_code
_entity_poly.pdbx_strand_id
1 'polypeptide(L)'
;MSRVASIVCAVSLVLYGASCFILPASTPRGAPQQGAGAVAQPSASSVAPESAGSWSPIAIGAALGLLAAVATARPALAADLENGEAVFQGNCTACHAGGNNSIVAEKKLKKDALVTYGKYDVGAIITQVTNGNGSMPAFGDKLGPDDIEDVANYVFNKADKW
;
A
#
# COMPACT_ATOMS: atom_id res chain seq x y z
N MET A 1 32.73 13.15 6.06
CA MET A 1 31.32 13.52 5.76
C MET A 1 30.48 12.31 6.12
N SER A 2 30.01 12.28 7.37
CA SER A 2 29.54 11.07 8.04
C SER A 2 28.46 11.49 9.03
N ARG A 3 27.17 11.41 8.65
CA ARG A 3 25.98 11.51 9.53
C ARG A 3 24.67 11.07 8.83
N VAL A 4 24.62 9.88 8.21
CA VAL A 4 23.32 9.33 7.75
C VAL A 4 23.17 7.81 8.01
N ALA A 5 24.28 7.10 8.24
CA ALA A 5 24.26 5.63 8.38
C ALA A 5 23.81 5.07 9.76
N SER A 6 23.26 5.87 10.67
CA SER A 6 23.11 5.45 12.08
C SER A 6 21.66 5.18 12.56
N ILE A 7 20.65 5.21 11.69
CA ILE A 7 19.23 5.05 12.13
C ILE A 7 18.58 3.75 11.63
N VAL A 8 19.29 2.90 10.87
CA VAL A 8 18.72 1.66 10.30
C VAL A 8 19.06 0.40 11.12
N CYS A 9 19.67 0.52 12.31
CA CYS A 9 20.20 -0.66 13.04
C CYS A 9 19.57 -0.93 14.42
N ALA A 10 18.32 -0.51 14.68
CA ALA A 10 17.72 -0.66 16.02
C ALA A 10 16.28 -1.21 16.08
N VAL A 11 15.79 -1.89 15.03
CA VAL A 11 14.47 -2.55 15.07
C VAL A 11 14.51 -3.93 14.40
N SER A 12 15.38 -4.83 14.88
CA SER A 12 15.40 -6.23 14.41
C SER A 12 15.68 -7.28 15.51
N LEU A 13 15.59 -6.94 16.80
CA LEU A 13 16.05 -7.83 17.89
C LEU A 13 15.04 -7.98 19.05
N VAL A 14 13.77 -8.28 18.78
CA VAL A 14 12.80 -8.60 19.85
C VAL A 14 11.93 -9.84 19.58
N LEU A 15 12.23 -10.67 18.57
CA LEU A 15 11.37 -11.82 18.23
C LEU A 15 12.02 -13.21 18.29
N TYR A 16 13.12 -13.38 19.02
CA TYR A 16 13.72 -14.71 19.18
C TYR A 16 14.32 -14.91 20.58
N GLY A 17 13.57 -15.54 21.48
CA GLY A 17 14.14 -15.96 22.76
C GLY A 17 13.10 -16.23 23.85
N ALA A 18 12.36 -17.33 23.75
CA ALA A 18 11.76 -17.98 24.92
C ALA A 18 11.32 -19.41 24.58
N SER A 19 12.29 -20.28 24.36
CA SER A 19 12.08 -21.73 24.39
C SER A 19 12.68 -22.31 25.67
N CYS A 20 11.94 -23.24 26.26
CA CYS A 20 12.34 -24.21 27.29
C CYS A 20 12.33 -23.70 28.74
N PHE A 21 11.39 -24.19 29.57
CA PHE A 21 11.69 -25.16 30.63
C PHE A 21 10.42 -25.63 31.39
N ILE A 22 10.32 -26.96 31.56
CA ILE A 22 9.69 -27.73 32.66
C ILE A 22 8.22 -28.19 32.51
N LEU A 23 8.10 -29.50 32.23
CA LEU A 23 7.11 -30.43 32.81
C LEU A 23 7.76 -31.05 34.09
N PRO A 24 7.05 -31.55 35.12
CA PRO A 24 6.27 -32.79 34.98
C PRO A 24 5.00 -32.96 35.87
N ALA A 25 4.16 -33.92 35.46
CA ALA A 25 3.30 -34.86 36.23
C ALA A 25 2.50 -34.34 37.44
N SER A 26 1.19 -34.62 37.60
CA SER A 26 0.66 -35.95 37.90
C SER A 26 -0.87 -35.89 37.99
N THR A 27 -1.59 -36.89 37.48
CA THR A 27 -3.01 -37.16 37.81
C THR A 27 -3.13 -37.90 39.16
N PRO A 28 -4.23 -37.74 39.91
CA PRO A 28 -5.29 -38.75 39.75
C PRO A 28 -6.74 -38.23 39.83
N ARG A 29 -7.58 -39.13 39.31
CA ARG A 29 -9.03 -39.20 39.18
C ARG A 29 -9.80 -39.08 40.51
N GLY A 30 -10.94 -38.38 40.47
CA GLY A 30 -12.01 -38.44 41.48
C GLY A 30 -13.30 -37.78 40.97
N ALA A 31 -14.36 -38.57 40.81
CA ALA A 31 -15.74 -38.15 40.50
C ALA A 31 -16.58 -38.13 41.81
N PRO A 32 -17.92 -37.98 41.77
CA PRO A 32 -18.71 -36.77 41.50
C PRO A 32 -19.69 -36.42 42.66
N GLN A 33 -20.60 -35.47 42.39
CA GLN A 33 -21.96 -35.27 42.96
C GLN A 33 -22.21 -34.21 44.07
N GLN A 34 -23.05 -33.24 43.67
CA GLN A 34 -24.25 -32.66 44.33
C GLN A 34 -24.25 -32.34 45.84
N GLY A 35 -24.69 -31.13 46.17
CA GLY A 35 -25.25 -30.82 47.49
C GLY A 35 -25.57 -29.34 47.68
N ALA A 36 -26.87 -29.04 47.77
CA ALA A 36 -27.43 -27.72 48.05
C ALA A 36 -27.13 -27.23 49.47
N GLY A 37 -27.22 -25.91 49.69
CA GLY A 37 -27.46 -25.39 51.04
C GLY A 37 -26.78 -24.06 51.37
N ALA A 38 -27.55 -22.98 51.17
CA ALA A 38 -27.79 -21.94 52.15
C ALA A 38 -26.65 -20.99 52.61
N VAL A 39 -26.95 -19.71 52.38
CA VAL A 39 -26.80 -18.55 53.29
C VAL A 39 -25.40 -18.07 53.67
N ALA A 40 -25.02 -16.91 53.14
CA ALA A 40 -25.10 -15.64 53.87
C ALA A 40 -24.27 -14.57 53.14
N GLN A 41 -24.95 -13.50 52.74
CA GLN A 41 -24.34 -12.22 52.45
C GLN A 41 -23.68 -11.65 53.72
N PRO A 42 -22.52 -10.99 53.60
CA PRO A 42 -22.29 -9.75 54.29
C PRO A 42 -22.38 -8.61 53.28
N SER A 43 -23.27 -7.69 53.61
CA SER A 43 -23.40 -6.37 53.01
C SER A 43 -22.06 -5.64 53.09
N ALA A 44 -21.50 -5.32 51.93
CA ALA A 44 -20.49 -4.28 51.80
C ALA A 44 -20.97 -3.34 50.70
N SER A 45 -21.62 -2.28 51.18
CA SER A 45 -21.67 -0.94 50.61
C SER A 45 -21.72 -0.85 49.08
N SER A 46 -22.91 -0.53 48.59
CA SER A 46 -23.12 0.16 47.33
C SER A 46 -22.24 1.41 47.27
N VAL A 47 -21.07 1.30 46.65
CA VAL A 47 -20.34 2.46 46.15
C VAL A 47 -21.12 2.90 44.92
N ALA A 48 -21.82 4.03 45.07
CA ALA A 48 -22.49 4.71 43.98
C ALA A 48 -21.50 4.98 42.83
N PRO A 49 -21.95 4.98 41.57
CA PRO A 49 -21.10 5.35 40.46
C PRO A 49 -20.75 6.83 40.56
N GLU A 50 -19.48 7.09 40.84
CA GLU A 50 -18.84 8.39 40.70
C GLU A 50 -18.79 8.76 39.21
N SER A 51 -19.82 9.49 38.77
CA SER A 51 -19.70 10.48 37.70
C SER A 51 -18.71 11.56 38.16
N ALA A 52 -17.82 12.17 37.38
CA ALA A 52 -17.77 12.33 35.94
C ALA A 52 -16.33 12.69 35.54
N GLY A 53 -15.70 11.84 34.74
CA GLY A 53 -14.86 12.33 33.66
C GLY A 53 -15.74 12.35 32.42
N SER A 54 -15.89 13.48 31.76
CA SER A 54 -16.57 13.59 30.46
C SER A 54 -15.71 13.00 29.33
N TRP A 55 -15.21 11.77 29.50
CA TRP A 55 -14.52 11.03 28.46
C TRP A 55 -15.53 10.05 27.90
N SER A 56 -16.29 10.51 26.90
CA SER A 56 -17.25 9.66 26.21
C SER A 56 -16.49 8.53 25.52
N PRO A 57 -16.70 7.24 25.84
CA PRO A 57 -15.94 6.13 25.25
C PRO A 57 -16.08 6.09 23.72
N ILE A 58 -17.18 6.66 23.20
CA ILE A 58 -17.42 6.82 21.76
C ILE A 58 -16.44 7.81 21.12
N ALA A 59 -16.03 8.88 21.83
CA ALA A 59 -15.08 9.87 21.30
C ALA A 59 -13.69 9.26 21.11
N ILE A 60 -13.27 8.37 22.01
CA ILE A 60 -11.99 7.66 21.90
C ILE A 60 -12.06 6.58 20.82
N GLY A 61 -13.16 5.84 20.74
CA GLY A 61 -13.39 4.87 19.67
C GLY A 61 -13.39 5.52 18.28
N ALA A 62 -14.03 6.69 18.15
CA ALA A 62 -14.03 7.46 16.90
C ALA A 62 -12.64 7.99 16.54
N ALA A 63 -11.89 8.52 17.53
CA ALA A 63 -10.53 9.00 17.30
C ALA A 63 -9.56 7.87 16.89
N LEU A 64 -9.61 6.72 17.58
CA LEU A 64 -8.78 5.56 17.26
C LEU A 64 -9.17 4.92 15.92
N GLY A 65 -10.47 4.85 15.61
CA GLY A 65 -10.97 4.34 14.33
C GLY A 65 -10.53 5.22 13.15
N LEU A 66 -10.57 6.55 13.31
CA LEU A 66 -10.10 7.48 12.29
C LEU A 66 -8.57 7.41 12.09
N LEU A 67 -7.79 7.27 13.18
CA LEU A 67 -6.35 7.09 13.08
C LEU A 67 -5.98 5.79 12.35
N ALA A 68 -6.67 4.69 12.64
CA ALA A 68 -6.44 3.42 11.96
C ALA A 68 -6.76 3.52 10.45
N ALA A 69 -7.84 4.21 10.07
CA ALA A 69 -8.19 4.43 8.67
C ALA A 69 -7.10 5.21 7.91
N VAL A 70 -6.59 6.31 8.48
CA VAL A 70 -5.50 7.10 7.88
C VAL A 70 -4.19 6.31 7.80
N ALA A 71 -3.85 5.50 8.81
CA ALA A 71 -2.63 4.72 8.82
C ALA A 71 -2.59 3.61 7.76
N THR A 72 -3.76 3.15 7.31
CA THR A 72 -3.89 2.15 6.23
C THR A 72 -4.16 2.75 4.86
N ALA A 73 -4.40 4.07 4.79
CA ALA A 73 -4.57 4.76 3.52
C ALA A 73 -3.27 4.63 2.73
N ARG A 74 -3.34 3.95 1.57
CA ARG A 74 -2.23 3.95 0.64
C ARG A 74 -2.07 5.38 0.13
N PRO A 75 -0.87 5.99 0.23
CA PRO A 75 -0.64 7.26 -0.41
C PRO A 75 -0.97 7.11 -1.90
N ALA A 76 -1.59 8.14 -2.48
CA ALA A 76 -1.61 8.26 -3.93
C ALA A 76 -0.14 8.43 -4.35
N LEU A 77 0.47 7.37 -4.87
CA LEU A 77 1.81 7.43 -5.44
C LEU A 77 1.71 8.38 -6.63
N ALA A 78 2.34 9.54 -6.51
CA ALA A 78 2.59 10.36 -7.68
C ALA A 78 3.56 9.59 -8.58
N ALA A 79 3.34 9.64 -9.89
CA ALA A 79 4.21 8.98 -10.85
C ALA A 79 5.67 9.42 -10.69
N ASP A 80 6.58 8.45 -10.71
CA ASP A 80 8.02 8.67 -10.71
C ASP A 80 8.49 8.89 -12.15
N LEU A 81 8.74 10.15 -12.51
CA LEU A 81 9.17 10.50 -13.86
C LEU A 81 10.60 10.03 -14.19
N GLU A 82 11.46 9.83 -13.18
CA GLU A 82 12.81 9.30 -13.37
C GLU A 82 12.76 7.79 -13.67
N ASN A 83 11.92 7.05 -12.94
CA ASN A 83 11.62 5.66 -13.30
C ASN A 83 10.95 5.58 -14.68
N GLY A 84 9.96 6.42 -14.95
CA GLY A 84 9.27 6.48 -16.24
C GLY A 84 10.21 6.75 -17.41
N GLU A 85 11.23 7.59 -17.22
CA GLU A 85 12.30 7.80 -18.19
C GLU A 85 13.11 6.51 -18.41
N ALA A 86 13.56 5.84 -17.34
CA ALA A 86 14.32 4.60 -17.44
C ALA A 86 13.53 3.49 -18.15
N VAL A 87 12.25 3.33 -17.81
CA VAL A 87 11.32 2.39 -18.46
C VAL A 87 11.17 2.75 -19.94
N PHE A 88 10.99 4.03 -20.27
CA PHE A 88 10.90 4.48 -21.67
C PHE A 88 12.16 4.14 -22.46
N GLN A 89 13.34 4.40 -21.88
CA GLN A 89 14.63 4.11 -22.52
C GLN A 89 14.81 2.62 -22.78
N GLY A 90 14.43 1.76 -21.83
CA GLY A 90 14.58 0.31 -21.95
C GLY A 90 13.58 -0.37 -22.89
N ASN A 91 12.39 0.21 -23.08
CA ASN A 91 11.26 -0.50 -23.72
C ASN A 91 10.66 0.21 -24.94
N CYS A 92 10.71 1.53 -24.99
CA CYS A 92 9.90 2.32 -25.94
C CYS A 92 10.74 2.96 -27.05
N THR A 93 11.99 3.32 -26.74
CA THR A 93 12.87 4.09 -27.64
C THR A 93 13.16 3.41 -28.98
N ALA A 94 13.17 2.08 -29.02
CA ALA A 94 13.40 1.32 -30.25
C ALA A 94 12.46 1.75 -31.39
N CYS A 95 11.22 2.12 -31.06
CA CYS A 95 10.27 2.66 -32.02
C CYS A 95 10.05 4.17 -31.86
N HIS A 96 10.12 4.68 -30.62
CA HIS A 96 9.67 6.02 -30.25
C HIS A 96 10.77 7.01 -29.88
N ALA A 97 12.02 6.78 -30.34
CA ALA A 97 13.13 7.70 -30.10
C ALA A 97 12.78 9.15 -30.49
N GLY A 98 13.03 10.08 -29.55
CA GLY A 98 12.75 11.50 -29.75
C GLY A 98 11.27 11.84 -29.99
N GLY A 99 10.35 11.00 -29.51
CA GLY A 99 8.91 11.16 -29.70
C GLY A 99 8.41 10.81 -31.10
N ASN A 100 9.27 10.27 -31.98
CA ASN A 100 8.86 9.82 -33.32
C ASN A 100 8.23 8.42 -33.28
N ASN A 101 7.97 7.85 -34.44
CA ASN A 101 7.56 6.46 -34.59
C ASN A 101 8.18 5.90 -35.87
N SER A 102 9.07 4.90 -35.73
CA SER A 102 9.78 4.30 -36.86
C SER A 102 8.95 3.30 -37.66
N ILE A 103 7.81 2.85 -37.14
CA ILE A 103 6.94 1.86 -37.77
C ILE A 103 5.77 2.53 -38.49
N VAL A 104 5.10 3.48 -37.83
CA VAL A 104 3.98 4.25 -38.39
C VAL A 104 4.25 5.74 -38.18
N ALA A 105 4.79 6.39 -39.22
CA ALA A 105 5.35 7.73 -39.14
C ALA A 105 4.37 8.81 -38.62
N GLU A 106 3.07 8.62 -38.84
CA GLU A 106 2.02 9.55 -38.41
C GLU A 106 1.68 9.40 -36.91
N LYS A 107 1.93 8.23 -36.31
CA LYS A 107 1.56 7.91 -34.92
C LYS A 107 2.69 8.22 -33.93
N LYS A 108 3.08 9.48 -33.88
CA LYS A 108 4.12 10.03 -32.99
C LYS A 108 3.61 10.20 -31.56
N LEU A 109 4.53 10.44 -30.62
CA LEU A 109 4.23 10.77 -29.22
C LEU A 109 4.22 12.28 -28.95
N LYS A 110 4.26 13.11 -30.01
CA LYS A 110 4.15 14.57 -29.90
C LYS A 110 2.71 14.98 -29.62
N LYS A 111 2.54 16.11 -28.92
CA LYS A 111 1.23 16.60 -28.46
C LYS A 111 0.17 16.65 -29.57
N ASP A 112 0.51 17.18 -30.73
CA ASP A 112 -0.37 17.32 -31.89
C ASP A 112 -0.93 15.96 -32.37
N ALA A 113 -0.05 14.97 -32.51
CA ALA A 113 -0.44 13.62 -32.88
C ALA A 113 -1.28 12.96 -31.78
N LEU A 114 -0.84 13.06 -30.52
CA LEU A 114 -1.57 12.48 -29.39
C LEU A 114 -2.98 13.06 -29.27
N VAL A 115 -3.17 14.37 -29.46
CA VAL A 115 -4.50 15.00 -29.46
C VAL A 115 -5.33 14.46 -30.64
N THR A 116 -4.75 14.41 -31.84
CA THR A 116 -5.44 13.92 -33.04
C THR A 116 -5.96 12.48 -32.88
N TYR A 117 -5.18 11.63 -32.21
CA TYR A 117 -5.54 10.23 -31.98
C TYR A 117 -6.23 9.96 -30.63
N GLY A 118 -6.60 11.00 -29.88
CA GLY A 118 -7.27 10.85 -28.58
C GLY A 118 -6.43 10.14 -27.52
N LYS A 119 -5.11 10.33 -27.57
CA LYS A 119 -4.11 9.78 -26.65
C LYS A 119 -3.40 10.84 -25.80
N TYR A 120 -3.77 12.12 -25.91
CA TYR A 120 -3.25 13.16 -25.02
C TYR A 120 -3.98 13.15 -23.67
N ASP A 121 -3.90 12.01 -23.00
CA ASP A 121 -4.46 11.73 -21.68
C ASP A 121 -3.66 10.57 -21.08
N VAL A 122 -3.31 10.66 -19.80
CA VAL A 122 -2.47 9.64 -19.15
C VAL A 122 -3.15 8.27 -19.12
N GLY A 123 -4.46 8.21 -18.82
CA GLY A 123 -5.21 6.96 -18.79
C GLY A 123 -5.29 6.30 -20.17
N ALA A 124 -5.44 7.09 -21.23
CA ALA A 124 -5.40 6.60 -22.61
C ALA A 124 -4.03 6.03 -22.99
N ILE A 125 -2.94 6.64 -22.51
CA ILE A 125 -1.57 6.14 -22.71
C ILE A 125 -1.34 4.85 -21.91
N ILE A 126 -1.74 4.80 -20.63
CA ILE A 126 -1.69 3.59 -19.81
C ILE A 126 -2.39 2.45 -20.53
N THR A 127 -3.64 2.65 -20.95
CA THR A 127 -4.43 1.64 -21.67
C THR A 127 -3.73 1.15 -22.94
N GLN A 128 -3.11 2.06 -23.69
CA GLN A 128 -2.39 1.77 -24.92
C GLN A 128 -1.10 0.98 -24.67
N VAL A 129 -0.35 1.29 -23.60
CA VAL A 129 0.87 0.58 -23.21
C VAL A 129 0.53 -0.81 -22.66
N THR A 130 -0.48 -0.91 -21.79
CA THR A 130 -0.93 -2.18 -21.21
C THR A 130 -1.36 -3.16 -22.30
N ASN A 131 -2.22 -2.72 -23.23
CA ASN A 131 -2.87 -3.61 -24.18
C ASN A 131 -2.18 -3.70 -25.55
N GLY A 132 -1.27 -2.76 -25.86
CA GLY A 132 -0.74 -2.59 -27.20
C GLY A 132 -1.80 -2.14 -28.21
N ASN A 133 -1.40 -1.96 -29.47
CA ASN A 133 -2.32 -1.74 -30.59
C ASN A 133 -1.60 -1.96 -31.93
N GLY A 134 -2.10 -2.90 -32.74
CA GLY A 134 -1.49 -3.24 -34.02
C GLY A 134 -0.03 -3.66 -33.86
N SER A 135 0.89 -2.89 -34.45
CA SER A 135 2.34 -3.16 -34.38
C SER A 135 2.99 -2.80 -33.04
N MET A 136 2.31 -2.05 -32.16
CA MET A 136 2.82 -1.78 -30.82
C MET A 136 2.49 -2.98 -29.90
N PRO A 137 3.49 -3.66 -29.33
CA PRO A 137 3.25 -4.81 -28.47
C PRO A 137 2.58 -4.41 -27.15
N ALA A 138 1.89 -5.37 -26.53
CA ALA A 138 1.34 -5.21 -25.19
C ALA A 138 2.44 -5.35 -24.12
N PHE A 139 2.43 -4.47 -23.13
CA PHE A 139 3.38 -4.48 -22.01
C PHE A 139 2.76 -4.87 -20.67
N GLY A 140 1.44 -5.09 -20.59
CA GLY A 140 0.76 -5.45 -19.34
C GLY A 140 1.30 -6.69 -18.62
N ASP A 141 1.85 -7.66 -19.37
CA ASP A 141 2.47 -8.86 -18.81
C ASP A 141 4.00 -8.73 -18.60
N LYS A 142 4.59 -7.60 -19.02
CA LYS A 142 6.04 -7.36 -19.02
C LYS A 142 6.47 -6.32 -17.99
N LEU A 143 5.61 -5.32 -17.75
CA LEU A 143 5.86 -4.21 -16.85
C LEU A 143 4.85 -4.24 -15.71
N GLY A 144 5.27 -3.82 -14.53
CA GLY A 144 4.35 -3.63 -13.41
C GLY A 144 3.35 -2.50 -13.68
N PRO A 145 2.20 -2.47 -12.98
CA PRO A 145 1.24 -1.38 -13.12
C PRO A 145 1.87 -0.01 -12.81
N ASP A 146 2.74 0.06 -11.80
CA ASP A 146 3.44 1.28 -11.41
C ASP A 146 4.41 1.75 -12.52
N ASP A 147 5.18 0.84 -13.13
CA ASP A 147 6.06 1.18 -14.27
C ASP A 147 5.28 1.69 -15.49
N ILE A 148 4.09 1.13 -15.74
CA ILE A 148 3.21 1.58 -16.82
C ILE A 148 2.65 2.97 -16.53
N GLU A 149 2.27 3.24 -15.28
CA GLU A 149 1.83 4.56 -14.85
C GLU A 149 2.95 5.59 -14.98
N ASP A 150 4.15 5.26 -14.52
CA ASP A 150 5.34 6.12 -14.59
C ASP A 150 5.71 6.46 -16.03
N VAL A 151 5.80 5.45 -16.91
CA VAL A 151 6.14 5.69 -18.32
C VAL A 151 5.04 6.46 -19.04
N ALA A 152 3.77 6.24 -18.72
CA ALA A 152 2.67 7.00 -19.31
C ALA A 152 2.72 8.48 -18.92
N ASN A 153 3.01 8.78 -17.65
CA ASN A 153 3.19 10.14 -17.16
C ASN A 153 4.44 10.80 -17.76
N TYR A 154 5.55 10.05 -17.91
CA TYR A 154 6.75 10.52 -18.59
C TYR A 154 6.44 10.92 -20.04
N VAL A 155 5.77 10.04 -20.80
CA VAL A 155 5.37 10.31 -22.20
C VAL A 155 4.47 11.53 -22.28
N PHE A 156 3.46 11.62 -21.42
CA PHE A 156 2.56 12.79 -21.37
C PHE A 156 3.33 14.09 -21.09
N ASN A 157 4.26 14.08 -20.13
CA ASN A 157 5.09 15.24 -19.79
C ASN A 157 6.07 15.64 -20.91
N LYS A 158 6.58 14.66 -21.66
CA LYS A 158 7.52 14.88 -22.76
C LYS A 158 6.84 15.26 -24.07
N ALA A 159 5.56 14.94 -24.26
CA ALA A 159 4.83 15.21 -25.50
C ALA A 159 4.83 16.69 -25.92
N ASP A 160 4.86 17.62 -24.96
CA ASP A 160 4.96 19.07 -25.19
C ASP A 160 6.37 19.56 -25.54
N LYS A 161 7.39 18.70 -25.32
CA LYS A 161 8.81 19.02 -25.49
C LYS A 161 9.41 18.36 -26.75
N TRP A 162 8.68 17.43 -27.37
CA TRP A 162 9.09 16.72 -28.59
C TRP A 162 8.60 17.38 -29.87
#